data_AF-A0A544UIG3-F1
#
_entry.id   AF-A0A544UIG3-F1
#
_cell.length_a   1.000
_cell.length_b   1.000
_cell.length_c   1.000
_cell.angle_alpha   90.00
_cell.angle_beta   90.00
_cell.angle_gamma   90.00
#
_symmetry.space_group_name_H-M   'P 1'
#
loop_
_entity.id
_entity.type
_entity.pdbx_description
1 polymer ?
#
loop_
_entity_poly.entity_id
_entity_poly.type
_entity_poly.pdbx_seq_one_letter_code
_entity_poly.pdbx_strand_id
1 'polypeptide(L)'
;MFTFRFLTEFCRKFSLSINDFSYSHLPAPHNPNSLPNGAVGIYIFEIDSIFLKVGKAGVKSKALFNSNHYTPNGGKSTLFNSILSNKDILESNLSDNTLKKSVSTLNVHNTIAWIKNNTHRHEITFVTENRFLLNLMEAYPQYYLEPIFEGEN
;
A
#
# COMPACT_ATOMS: atom_id res chain seq x y z
N MET A 1 2.09 -6.35 -15.03
CA MET A 1 1.55 -5.10 -15.65
C MET A 1 0.16 -4.80 -15.07
N PHE A 2 0.06 -4.68 -13.75
CA PHE A 2 -1.22 -4.56 -13.04
C PHE A 2 -1.71 -3.09 -12.98
N THR A 3 -0.85 -2.15 -12.61
CA THR A 3 -1.32 -0.82 -12.17
C THR A 3 -1.62 0.18 -13.29
N PHE A 4 -0.92 0.12 -14.43
CA PHE A 4 -1.22 1.02 -15.56
C PHE A 4 -2.61 0.75 -16.16
N ARG A 5 -2.98 -0.53 -16.24
CA ARG A 5 -4.31 -0.96 -16.71
C ARG A 5 -5.39 -0.56 -15.71
N PHE A 6 -5.16 -0.80 -14.42
CA PHE A 6 -6.08 -0.41 -13.35
C PHE A 6 -6.43 1.08 -13.39
N LEU A 7 -5.42 1.96 -13.41
CA LEU A 7 -5.63 3.40 -13.36
C LEU A 7 -6.33 3.90 -14.63
N THR A 8 -5.97 3.35 -15.79
CA THR A 8 -6.64 3.65 -17.07
C THR A 8 -8.13 3.28 -17.02
N GLU A 9 -8.48 2.09 -16.52
CA GLU A 9 -9.88 1.67 -16.38
C GLU A 9 -10.65 2.53 -15.38
N PHE A 10 -10.03 2.88 -14.25
CA PHE A 10 -10.62 3.80 -13.28
C PHE A 10 -10.93 5.16 -13.91
N CYS A 11 -9.93 5.78 -14.55
CA CYS A 11 -10.09 7.08 -15.21
C CYS A 11 -11.19 7.03 -16.29
N ARG A 12 -11.22 5.96 -17.10
CA ARG A 12 -12.26 5.75 -18.12
C ARG A 12 -13.66 5.62 -17.50
N LYS A 13 -13.80 4.87 -16.41
CA LYS A 13 -15.10 4.63 -15.74
C LYS A 13 -15.70 5.89 -15.14
N PHE A 14 -14.84 6.79 -14.63
CA PHE A 14 -15.27 8.01 -13.92
C PHE A 14 -15.04 9.30 -14.72
N SER A 15 -14.75 9.19 -16.02
CA SER A 15 -14.52 10.33 -16.92
C SER A 15 -13.42 11.29 -16.42
N LEU A 16 -12.32 10.73 -15.91
CA LEU A 16 -11.15 11.46 -15.44
C LEU A 16 -10.02 11.39 -16.47
N SER A 17 -9.15 12.39 -16.46
CA SER A 17 -7.93 12.38 -17.28
C SER A 17 -6.84 11.57 -16.58
N ILE A 18 -6.24 10.62 -17.29
CA ILE A 18 -5.10 9.83 -16.79
C ILE A 18 -3.88 10.71 -16.49
N ASN A 19 -3.75 11.85 -17.20
CA ASN A 19 -2.64 12.78 -17.04
C ASN A 19 -2.70 13.56 -15.71
N ASP A 20 -3.84 13.51 -15.00
CA ASP A 20 -3.99 14.16 -13.69
C ASP A 20 -3.37 13.32 -12.56
N PHE A 21 -2.92 12.10 -12.89
CA PHE A 21 -2.37 11.14 -11.95
C PHE A 21 -0.91 10.82 -12.28
N SER A 22 -0.10 10.74 -11.25
CA SER A 22 1.27 10.22 -11.32
C SER A 22 1.31 8.84 -10.68
N TYR A 23 1.93 7.89 -11.37
CA TYR A 23 2.14 6.53 -10.88
C TYR A 23 3.63 6.24 -10.68
N SER A 24 3.96 5.54 -9.60
CA SER A 24 5.30 5.02 -9.35
C SER A 24 5.24 3.59 -8.83
N HIS A 25 6.08 2.73 -9.40
CA HIS A 25 6.33 1.38 -8.91
C HIS A 25 7.70 1.36 -8.23
N LEU A 26 7.73 1.04 -6.95
CA LEU A 26 8.92 0.95 -6.13
C LEU A 26 9.15 -0.54 -5.81
N PRO A 27 10.01 -1.25 -6.57
CA PRO A 27 10.23 -2.66 -6.31
C PRO A 27 11.01 -2.88 -5.01
N ALA A 28 10.85 -4.06 -4.41
CA ALA A 28 11.73 -4.50 -3.32
C ALA A 28 13.20 -4.60 -3.81
N PRO A 29 14.20 -4.09 -3.05
CA PRO A 29 14.05 -3.29 -1.85
C PRO A 29 13.57 -1.86 -2.17
N HIS A 30 12.52 -1.39 -1.50
CA HIS A 30 11.91 -0.10 -1.80
C HIS A 30 12.23 0.99 -0.77
N ASN A 31 12.19 2.25 -1.22
CA ASN A 31 12.23 3.43 -0.37
C ASN A 31 11.06 4.35 -0.76
N PRO A 32 10.12 4.65 0.16
CA PRO A 32 8.92 5.43 -0.17
C PRO A 32 9.27 6.86 -0.58
N ASN A 33 8.55 7.39 -1.56
CA ASN A 33 8.69 8.80 -1.92
C ASN A 33 7.97 9.69 -0.91
N SER A 34 8.39 10.96 -0.84
CA SER A 34 7.60 11.97 -0.14
C SER A 34 6.38 12.34 -0.96
N LEU A 35 5.21 12.40 -0.32
CA LEU A 35 4.01 12.93 -0.97
C LEU A 35 4.25 14.40 -1.41
N PRO A 36 4.10 14.74 -2.71
CA PRO A 36 4.29 16.11 -3.20
C PRO A 36 3.42 17.13 -2.46
N ASN A 37 3.88 18.39 -2.40
CA ASN A 37 3.11 19.44 -1.77
C ASN A 37 1.78 19.67 -2.50
N GLY A 38 0.68 19.74 -1.75
CA GLY A 38 -0.67 19.89 -2.30
C GLY A 38 -1.29 18.61 -2.87
N ALA A 39 -0.53 17.52 -2.97
CA ALA A 39 -1.05 16.25 -3.46
C ALA A 39 -1.73 15.42 -2.37
N VAL A 40 -2.58 14.51 -2.83
CA VAL A 40 -3.08 13.34 -2.09
C VAL A 40 -2.49 12.08 -2.75
N GLY A 41 -2.54 10.95 -2.06
CA GLY A 41 -1.98 9.73 -2.62
C GLY A 41 -2.63 8.46 -2.12
N ILE A 42 -2.59 7.43 -2.96
CA ILE A 42 -2.88 6.04 -2.65
C ILE A 42 -1.56 5.27 -2.63
N TYR A 43 -1.41 4.40 -1.65
CA TYR A 43 -0.29 3.48 -1.55
C TYR A 43 -0.80 2.05 -1.46
N ILE A 44 -0.12 1.15 -2.16
CA ILE A 44 -0.44 -0.28 -2.21
C ILE A 44 0.84 -1.05 -1.93
N PHE A 45 0.75 -2.07 -1.08
CA PHE A 45 1.85 -3.00 -0.81
C PHE A 45 1.55 -4.36 -1.42
N GLU A 46 2.52 -4.90 -2.14
CA GLU A 46 2.45 -6.20 -2.82
C GLU A 46 3.67 -7.04 -2.44
N ILE A 47 3.49 -8.35 -2.29
CA ILE A 47 4.58 -9.33 -2.17
C ILE A 47 4.10 -10.61 -2.82
N ASP A 48 4.96 -11.33 -3.54
CA ASP A 48 4.62 -12.66 -4.08
C ASP A 48 3.25 -12.71 -4.82
N SER A 49 2.96 -11.66 -5.61
CA SER A 49 1.67 -11.47 -6.32
C SER A 49 0.42 -11.35 -5.44
N ILE A 50 0.56 -11.25 -4.11
CA ILE A 50 -0.53 -10.95 -3.17
C ILE A 50 -0.47 -9.50 -2.72
N PHE A 51 -1.63 -8.88 -2.54
CA PHE A 51 -1.75 -7.52 -2.04
C PHE A 51 -1.92 -7.55 -0.53
N LEU A 52 -1.08 -6.80 0.17
CA LEU A 52 -1.08 -6.77 1.63
C LEU A 52 -2.02 -5.69 2.14
N LYS A 53 -1.91 -4.50 1.56
CA LYS A 53 -2.56 -3.31 2.11
C LYS A 53 -2.80 -2.26 1.03
N VAL A 54 -3.93 -1.55 1.13
CA VAL A 54 -4.25 -0.39 0.29
C VAL A 54 -4.72 0.74 1.20
N GLY A 55 -4.02 1.87 1.19
CA GLY A 55 -4.44 3.02 1.98
C GLY A 55 -4.24 4.35 1.26
N LYS A 56 -4.78 5.41 1.87
CA LYS A 56 -4.67 6.78 1.36
C LYS A 56 -3.95 7.74 2.32
N ALA A 57 -3.42 8.80 1.74
CA ALA A 57 -2.94 9.98 2.45
C ALA A 57 -3.54 11.24 1.83
N GLY A 58 -4.11 12.09 2.66
CA GLY A 58 -4.55 13.42 2.27
C GLY A 58 -3.46 14.46 2.53
N VAL A 59 -3.73 15.71 2.14
CA VAL A 59 -2.80 16.84 2.30
C VAL A 59 -2.33 17.03 3.76
N LYS A 60 -3.21 16.75 4.74
CA LYS A 60 -2.94 16.86 6.18
C LYS A 60 -2.36 15.59 6.82
N SER A 61 -2.26 14.49 6.08
CA SER A 61 -1.85 13.18 6.62
C SER A 61 -0.69 12.55 5.86
N LYS A 62 0.26 13.39 5.41
CA LYS A 62 1.47 12.98 4.67
C LYS A 62 2.26 11.85 5.34
N ALA A 63 2.27 11.81 6.68
CA ALA A 63 2.92 10.75 7.44
C ALA A 63 2.39 9.35 7.12
N LEU A 64 1.10 9.22 6.76
CA LEU A 64 0.51 7.94 6.31
C LEU A 64 1.17 7.44 5.03
N PHE A 65 1.52 8.34 4.12
CA PHE A 65 2.23 8.00 2.90
C PHE A 65 3.69 7.65 3.20
N ASN A 66 4.38 8.50 3.97
CA ASN A 66 5.85 8.46 4.03
C ASN A 66 6.39 7.47 5.07
N SER A 67 5.87 7.51 6.30
CA SER A 67 6.59 6.97 7.47
C SER A 67 5.77 5.99 8.32
N ASN A 68 4.45 6.13 8.41
CA ASN A 68 3.66 5.38 9.40
C ASN A 68 3.71 3.86 9.21
N HIS A 69 3.93 3.37 7.99
CA HIS A 69 4.09 1.94 7.70
C HIS A 69 5.45 1.37 8.13
N TYR A 70 6.37 2.23 8.57
CA TYR A 70 7.74 1.90 8.94
C TYR A 70 8.09 2.35 10.37
N THR A 71 7.09 2.60 11.21
CA THR A 71 7.28 3.09 12.58
C THR A 71 6.81 2.03 13.58
N PRO A 72 7.67 1.57 14.49
CA PRO A 72 7.22 0.79 15.64
C PRO A 72 6.31 1.66 16.50
N ASN A 73 5.17 1.15 16.95
CA ASN A 73 4.12 1.90 17.66
C ASN A 73 3.26 2.83 16.79
N GLY A 74 3.19 2.58 15.48
CA GLY A 74 2.17 3.19 14.62
C GLY A 74 0.74 2.80 15.03
N GLY A 75 -0.26 3.36 14.37
CA GLY A 75 -1.66 2.96 14.55
C GLY A 75 -1.87 1.48 14.21
N LYS A 76 -2.93 0.86 14.76
CA LYS A 76 -3.25 -0.56 14.56
C LYS A 76 -3.31 -0.97 13.07
N SER A 77 -3.77 -0.07 12.21
CA SER A 77 -3.90 -0.30 10.77
C SER A 77 -2.61 -0.09 9.97
N THR A 78 -1.48 0.21 10.60
CA THR A 78 -0.19 0.31 9.88
C THR A 78 0.25 -1.07 9.41
N LEU A 79 0.92 -1.11 8.25
CA LEU A 79 1.40 -2.39 7.67
C LEU A 79 2.31 -3.14 8.64
N PHE A 80 3.18 -2.41 9.36
CA PHE A 80 4.01 -2.96 10.42
C PHE A 80 3.19 -3.74 11.46
N ASN A 81 2.14 -3.14 12.01
CA ASN A 81 1.30 -3.78 13.02
C ASN A 81 0.43 -4.89 12.43
N SER A 82 -0.11 -4.71 11.21
CA SER A 82 -0.89 -5.75 10.52
C SER A 82 -0.06 -7.02 10.31
N ILE A 83 1.20 -6.90 9.85
CA ILE A 83 2.08 -8.05 9.66
C ILE A 83 2.36 -8.75 10.99
N LEU A 84 2.74 -8.01 12.03
CA LEU A 84 3.08 -8.61 13.33
C LEU A 84 1.89 -9.30 13.99
N SER A 85 0.68 -8.76 13.81
CA SER A 85 -0.54 -9.33 14.40
C SER A 85 -1.09 -10.52 13.61
N ASN A 86 -0.73 -10.64 12.33
CA ASN A 86 -1.31 -11.60 11.40
C ASN A 86 -0.24 -12.38 10.62
N LYS A 87 0.84 -12.79 11.29
CA LYS A 87 1.93 -13.53 10.65
C LYS A 87 1.45 -14.83 10.00
N ASP A 88 0.55 -15.54 10.65
CA ASP A 88 0.00 -16.80 10.13
C ASP A 88 -0.83 -16.59 8.86
N ILE A 89 -1.60 -15.50 8.79
CA ILE A 89 -2.36 -15.11 7.59
C ILE A 89 -1.38 -14.80 6.44
N LEU A 90 -0.35 -14.00 6.71
CA LEU A 90 0.67 -13.72 5.69
C LEU A 90 1.37 -15.00 5.22
N GLU A 91 1.83 -15.83 6.15
CA GLU A 91 2.55 -17.06 5.83
C GLU A 91 1.72 -18.04 4.99
N SER A 92 0.44 -18.21 5.31
CA SER A 92 -0.46 -19.10 4.58
C SER A 92 -0.77 -18.64 3.15
N ASN A 93 -0.72 -17.33 2.89
CA ASN A 93 -0.96 -16.75 1.55
C ASN A 93 0.29 -16.69 0.66
N LEU A 94 1.48 -16.85 1.22
CA LEU A 94 2.71 -16.89 0.44
C LEU A 94 2.86 -18.23 -0.30
N SER A 95 3.50 -18.21 -1.46
CA SER A 95 3.89 -19.37 -2.25
C SER A 95 5.35 -19.76 -2.00
N ASP A 96 6.24 -18.77 -1.80
CA ASP A 96 7.67 -19.00 -1.59
C ASP A 96 8.00 -19.44 -0.15
N ASN A 97 8.63 -20.61 0.00
CA ASN A 97 8.99 -21.17 1.30
C ASN A 97 10.07 -20.38 2.06
N THR A 98 10.95 -19.66 1.35
CA THR A 98 11.96 -18.79 1.97
C THR A 98 11.28 -17.58 2.59
N LEU A 99 10.32 -16.97 1.89
CA LEU A 99 9.50 -15.88 2.39
C LEU A 99 8.68 -16.33 3.61
N LYS A 100 8.01 -17.50 3.54
CA LYS A 100 7.29 -18.07 4.70
C LYS A 100 8.18 -18.19 5.94
N LYS A 101 9.35 -18.81 5.77
CA LYS A 101 10.32 -18.96 6.86
C LYS A 101 10.74 -17.59 7.40
N SER A 102 10.97 -16.60 6.54
CA SER A 102 11.32 -15.25 6.98
C SER A 102 10.21 -14.58 7.81
N VAL A 103 8.94 -14.77 7.42
CA VAL A 103 7.76 -14.24 8.14
C VAL A 103 7.67 -14.80 9.56
N SER A 104 7.89 -16.11 9.74
CA SER A 104 7.85 -16.74 11.07
C SER A 104 8.84 -16.09 12.08
N THR A 105 9.96 -15.57 11.58
CA THR A 105 11.01 -14.91 12.40
C THR A 105 10.76 -13.44 12.68
N LEU A 106 9.67 -12.86 12.15
CA LEU A 106 9.37 -11.44 12.30
C LEU A 106 9.02 -11.06 13.74
N ASN A 107 9.60 -9.94 14.15
CA ASN A 107 9.42 -9.29 15.44
C ASN A 107 9.59 -7.76 15.28
N VAL A 108 9.38 -7.03 16.38
CA VAL A 108 9.40 -5.55 16.39
C VAL A 108 10.71 -4.95 15.86
N HIS A 109 11.84 -5.67 15.96
CA HIS A 109 13.16 -5.15 15.59
C HIS A 109 13.51 -5.34 14.11
N ASN A 110 12.97 -6.37 13.44
CA ASN A 110 13.32 -6.70 12.06
C ASN A 110 12.22 -6.41 11.03
N THR A 111 10.97 -6.19 11.47
CA THR A 111 9.82 -6.05 10.56
C THR A 111 9.93 -4.87 9.61
N ILE A 112 10.50 -3.74 10.03
CA ILE A 112 10.66 -2.56 9.15
C ILE A 112 11.61 -2.87 7.99
N ALA A 113 12.76 -3.46 8.30
CA ALA A 113 13.73 -3.87 7.28
C ALA A 113 13.13 -4.92 6.36
N TRP A 114 12.37 -5.86 6.92
CA TRP A 114 11.68 -6.87 6.14
C TRP A 114 10.66 -6.29 5.16
N ILE A 115 9.80 -5.36 5.60
CA ILE A 115 8.84 -4.69 4.71
C ILE A 115 9.57 -4.05 3.52
N LYS A 116 10.62 -3.26 3.80
CA LYS A 116 11.39 -2.59 2.76
C LYS A 116 12.07 -3.55 1.80
N ASN A 117 12.59 -4.68 2.29
CA ASN A 117 13.37 -5.60 1.49
C ASN A 117 12.54 -6.62 0.72
N ASN A 118 11.27 -6.84 1.08
CA ASN A 118 10.48 -7.94 0.53
C ASN A 118 9.17 -7.50 -0.13
N THR A 119 8.71 -6.25 0.07
CA THR A 119 7.46 -5.78 -0.54
C THR A 119 7.73 -4.83 -1.68
N HIS A 120 6.94 -4.93 -2.74
CA HIS A 120 6.79 -3.89 -3.74
C HIS A 120 5.80 -2.84 -3.22
N ARG A 121 6.02 -1.58 -3.58
CA ARG A 121 5.10 -0.49 -3.26
C ARG A 121 4.66 0.21 -4.53
N HIS A 122 3.36 0.38 -4.68
CA HIS A 122 2.78 1.18 -5.75
C HIS A 122 2.25 2.48 -5.16
N GLU A 123 2.51 3.57 -5.86
CA GLU A 123 2.14 4.92 -5.46
C GLU A 123 1.34 5.57 -6.58
N ILE A 124 0.17 6.08 -6.25
CA ILE A 124 -0.64 6.92 -7.15
C ILE A 124 -0.82 8.25 -6.44
N THR A 125 -0.37 9.34 -7.06
CA THR A 125 -0.49 10.69 -6.50
C THR A 125 -1.18 11.62 -7.49
N PHE A 126 -1.97 12.54 -6.96
CA PHE A 126 -2.78 13.48 -7.75
C PHE A 126 -3.20 14.66 -6.87
N VAL A 127 -3.69 15.73 -7.49
CA VAL A 127 -4.19 16.92 -6.79
C VAL A 127 -5.71 16.91 -6.80
N THR A 128 -6.31 16.96 -5.61
CA THR A 128 -7.76 17.17 -5.49
C THR A 128 -8.11 17.72 -4.11
N GLU A 129 -9.16 18.51 -4.04
CA GLU A 129 -9.83 18.87 -2.79
C GLU A 129 -11.04 17.96 -2.52
N ASN A 130 -11.45 17.16 -3.51
CA ASN A 130 -12.61 16.30 -3.43
C ASN A 130 -12.28 15.03 -2.62
N ARG A 131 -12.72 15.00 -1.36
CA ARG A 131 -12.55 13.83 -0.48
C ARG A 131 -13.26 12.58 -0.98
N PHE A 132 -14.36 12.71 -1.72
CA PHE A 132 -15.04 11.56 -2.30
C PHE A 132 -14.21 10.90 -3.40
N LEU A 133 -13.51 11.70 -4.23
CA LEU A 133 -12.59 11.15 -5.22
C LEU A 133 -11.45 10.39 -4.54
N LEU A 134 -10.84 10.96 -3.50
CA LEU A 134 -9.78 10.28 -2.75
C LEU A 134 -10.28 8.98 -2.10
N ASN A 135 -11.48 8.98 -1.51
CA ASN A 135 -12.07 7.79 -0.91
C ASN A 135 -12.39 6.72 -1.97
N LEU A 136 -12.92 7.13 -3.12
CA LEU A 136 -13.23 6.24 -4.23
C LEU A 136 -11.95 5.61 -4.81
N MET A 137 -10.88 6.41 -4.92
CA MET A 137 -9.55 5.95 -5.35
C MET A 137 -8.89 4.96 -4.39
N GLU A 138 -9.30 4.93 -3.12
CA GLU A 138 -8.86 3.92 -2.13
C GLU A 138 -9.76 2.67 -2.16
N ALA A 139 -11.07 2.86 -2.19
CA ALA A 139 -12.05 1.78 -2.15
C ALA A 139 -12.02 0.91 -3.42
N TYR A 140 -11.80 1.52 -4.58
CA TYR A 140 -11.75 0.80 -5.86
C TYR A 140 -10.60 -0.23 -5.93
N PRO A 141 -9.33 0.12 -5.61
CA PRO A 141 -8.27 -0.88 -5.52
C PRO A 141 -8.48 -1.86 -4.36
N GLN A 142 -9.03 -1.45 -3.21
CA GLN A 142 -9.37 -2.40 -2.15
C GLN A 142 -10.32 -3.50 -2.65
N TYR A 143 -11.38 -3.12 -3.36
CA TYR A 143 -12.33 -4.07 -3.94
C TYR A 143 -11.71 -4.95 -5.03
N TYR A 144 -10.88 -4.36 -5.89
CA TYR A 144 -10.30 -5.08 -7.03
C TYR A 144 -9.14 -6.01 -6.64
N LEU A 145 -8.42 -5.68 -5.57
CA LEU A 145 -7.18 -6.38 -5.16
C LEU A 145 -7.34 -7.32 -3.99
N GLU A 146 -8.41 -7.18 -3.22
CA GLU A 146 -8.69 -7.99 -2.05
C GLU A 146 -7.47 -8.08 -1.09
N PRO A 147 -6.90 -6.94 -0.66
CA PRO A 147 -5.70 -6.95 0.16
C PRO A 147 -5.95 -7.63 1.51
N ILE A 148 -5.05 -8.53 1.91
CA ILE A 148 -5.27 -9.43 3.05
C ILE A 148 -5.32 -8.75 4.42
N PHE A 149 -4.96 -7.47 4.52
CA PHE A 149 -5.01 -6.67 5.76
C PHE A 149 -6.00 -5.50 5.72
N GLU A 150 -6.97 -5.52 4.81
CA GLU A 150 -8.11 -4.59 4.83
C GLU A 150 -9.41 -5.34 5.15
N GLY A 151 -10.38 -4.64 5.76
CA GLY A 151 -11.74 -5.17 5.93
C GLY A 151 -12.04 -5.89 7.24
N GLU A 152 -11.08 -6.05 8.15
CA GLU A 152 -11.33 -6.63 9.48
C GLU A 152 -11.32 -5.56 10.59
N ASN A 153 -12.53 -5.24 11.09
CA ASN A 153 -12.81 -4.75 12.44
C ASN A 153 -13.91 -5.63 13.03
#